data_AF-A0A2K3DMI7-F1
#
_entry.id   AF-A0A2K3DMI7-F1
#
_cell.length_a   1.000
_cell.length_b   1.000
_cell.length_c   1.000
_cell.angle_alpha   90.00
_cell.angle_beta   90.00
_cell.angle_gamma   90.00
#
_symmetry.space_group_name_H-M   'P 1'
#
loop_
_entity.id
_entity.type
_entity.pdbx_description
1 polymer ?
#
loop_
_entity_poly.entity_id
_entity_poly.type
_entity_poly.pdbx_seq_one_letter_code
_entity_poly.pdbx_strand_id
1 'polypeptide(L)'
;MLPPEVDLVFLDYGPNVVNWSCDITGQHQYYEQLIRRLLAYPGNPAVVAIEQLLPNKKPMYMYSEVTASALYRYYDMPYISVSTGIYRLQALNLSGFAEHEIRVPNRVWGFWHYNARGHKLVLDMVVYMLQSATASNLAGIWPEQTDPFWVDEVPGGRTHTTLLPQHPVKQPLLCIMPDELHTYVDSHEGWEFGADDPNKRKYGYISYHNESSGADNRLLIKWDPSAIANADAKSTSFVLILVYLASYSGMGKATLSCSGGCTCGVQTINANITNFSISQVRPVSVNLVASSQSPGSSAAAACQVEVVNTSKGGKYSKFKVTGFVLAEMYPGREKEIGKVAFMNHEGSVRKATVG
;
A
#
# COMPACT_ATOMS: atom_id res chain seq x y z
N MET A 1 -11.15 -5.89 4.71
CA MET A 1 -11.67 -6.21 3.36
C MET A 1 -12.83 -5.28 3.04
N LEU A 2 -13.19 -5.09 1.77
CA LEU A 2 -14.43 -4.36 1.42
C LEU A 2 -15.65 -5.14 1.91
N PRO A 3 -16.79 -4.47 2.21
CA PRO A 3 -18.05 -5.15 2.48
C PRO A 3 -18.48 -5.98 1.26
N PRO A 4 -19.02 -7.21 1.45
CA PRO A 4 -19.50 -8.04 0.35
C PRO A 4 -20.53 -7.35 -0.57
N GLU A 5 -21.33 -6.45 0.00
CA GLU A 5 -22.43 -5.70 -0.63
C GLU A 5 -22.00 -4.36 -1.26
N VAL A 6 -20.70 -4.11 -1.43
CA VAL A 6 -20.24 -2.86 -2.02
C VAL A 6 -20.68 -2.76 -3.49
N ASP A 7 -21.42 -1.70 -3.83
CA ASP A 7 -21.90 -1.45 -5.20
C ASP A 7 -21.00 -0.49 -6.00
N LEU A 8 -20.27 0.39 -5.30
CA LEU A 8 -19.44 1.43 -5.92
C LEU A 8 -18.16 1.65 -5.11
N VAL A 9 -17.02 1.63 -5.80
CA VAL A 9 -15.68 1.87 -5.24
C VAL A 9 -15.01 3.02 -5.99
N PHE A 10 -14.64 4.07 -5.27
CA PHE A 10 -13.74 5.11 -5.78
C PHE A 10 -12.29 4.78 -5.45
N LEU A 11 -11.44 4.77 -6.47
CA LEU A 11 -10.01 4.45 -6.35
C LEU A 11 -9.18 5.73 -6.47
N ASP A 12 -8.68 6.25 -5.34
CA ASP A 12 -7.90 7.50 -5.27
C ASP A 12 -6.48 7.23 -4.74
N TYR A 13 -5.60 6.80 -5.64
CA TYR A 13 -4.22 6.43 -5.32
C TYR A 13 -3.18 7.08 -6.25
N GLY A 14 -3.61 7.82 -7.28
CA GLY A 14 -2.72 8.40 -8.30
C GLY A 14 -1.50 9.10 -7.70
N PRO A 15 -1.67 10.06 -6.77
CA PRO A 15 -0.55 10.73 -6.08
C PRO A 15 0.40 9.84 -5.27
N ASN A 16 -0.04 8.65 -4.88
CA ASN A 16 0.64 7.78 -3.91
C ASN A 16 1.27 6.53 -4.54
N VAL A 17 0.79 6.11 -5.70
CA VAL A 17 1.13 4.82 -6.33
C VAL A 17 1.91 5.00 -7.61
N VAL A 18 1.98 6.21 -8.15
CA VAL A 18 2.70 6.44 -9.40
C VAL A 18 3.80 7.44 -9.16
N ASN A 19 5.04 6.96 -9.25
CA ASN A 19 6.19 7.84 -9.30
C ASN A 19 6.07 8.82 -10.48
N TRP A 20 6.72 9.98 -10.42
CA TRP A 20 6.75 10.94 -11.54
C TRP A 20 7.67 10.49 -12.68
N SER A 21 7.61 9.22 -13.05
CA SER A 21 8.39 8.65 -14.12
C SER A 21 7.48 7.98 -15.13
N CYS A 22 7.96 7.90 -16.37
CA CYS A 22 7.30 7.11 -17.41
C CYS A 22 7.51 5.60 -17.22
N ASP A 23 8.18 5.18 -16.14
CA ASP A 23 8.35 3.77 -15.78
C ASP A 23 7.05 3.25 -15.17
N ILE A 24 6.38 2.37 -15.90
CA ILE A 24 5.12 1.74 -15.54
C ILE A 24 5.33 0.41 -14.80
N THR A 25 6.49 0.18 -14.19
CA THR A 25 6.81 -1.04 -13.43
C THR A 25 6.77 -0.82 -11.91
N GLY A 26 6.78 -1.90 -11.15
CA GLY A 26 6.75 -1.85 -9.68
C GLY A 26 5.37 -1.46 -9.14
N GLN A 27 5.19 -0.19 -8.75
CA GLN A 27 3.97 0.26 -8.08
C GLN A 27 2.72 0.16 -8.98
N HIS A 28 2.85 0.39 -10.28
CA HIS A 28 1.75 0.18 -11.22
C HIS A 28 1.32 -1.29 -11.31
N GLN A 29 2.24 -2.24 -11.11
CA GLN A 29 1.88 -3.67 -11.11
C GLN A 29 1.04 -4.02 -9.88
N TYR A 30 1.32 -3.39 -8.73
CA TYR A 30 0.46 -3.49 -7.56
C TYR A 30 -0.90 -2.84 -7.78
N TYR A 31 -0.91 -1.69 -8.46
CA TYR A 31 -2.14 -0.98 -8.77
C TYR A 31 -3.03 -1.78 -9.72
N GLU A 32 -2.45 -2.37 -10.75
CA GLU A 32 -3.12 -3.30 -11.66
C GLU A 32 -3.70 -4.50 -10.90
N GLN A 33 -2.95 -5.10 -9.97
CA GLN A 33 -3.47 -6.18 -9.14
C GLN A 33 -4.67 -5.75 -8.29
N LEU A 34 -4.64 -4.54 -7.74
CA LEU A 34 -5.76 -3.98 -7.00
C LEU A 34 -6.98 -3.79 -7.91
N ILE A 35 -6.81 -3.16 -9.08
CA ILE A 35 -7.88 -2.97 -10.07
C ILE A 35 -8.53 -4.31 -10.42
N ARG A 36 -7.73 -5.31 -10.81
CA ARG A 36 -8.24 -6.65 -11.17
C ARG A 36 -9.01 -7.30 -10.03
N ARG A 37 -8.57 -7.14 -8.78
CA ARG A 37 -9.26 -7.69 -7.61
C ARG A 37 -10.58 -7.00 -7.32
N LEU A 38 -10.68 -5.69 -7.58
CA LEU A 38 -11.92 -4.93 -7.42
C LEU A 38 -12.92 -5.30 -8.52
N LEU A 39 -12.46 -5.42 -9.77
CA LEU A 39 -13.31 -5.81 -10.90
C LEU A 39 -13.78 -7.27 -10.82
N ALA A 40 -12.97 -8.17 -10.24
CA ALA A 40 -13.34 -9.56 -9.98
C ALA A 40 -13.98 -9.78 -8.59
N TYR A 41 -14.34 -8.70 -7.88
CA TYR A 41 -14.92 -8.83 -6.54
C TYR A 41 -16.32 -9.45 -6.63
N PRO A 42 -16.73 -10.37 -5.73
CA PRO A 42 -17.97 -11.14 -5.89
C PRO A 42 -19.24 -10.32 -6.06
N GLY A 43 -19.30 -9.13 -5.46
CA GLY A 43 -20.43 -8.20 -5.60
C GLY A 43 -20.47 -7.42 -6.92
N ASN A 44 -19.47 -7.59 -7.80
CA ASN A 44 -19.29 -6.85 -9.06
C ASN A 44 -19.50 -5.32 -8.90
N PRO A 45 -18.79 -4.66 -7.96
CA PRO A 45 -18.93 -3.22 -7.77
C PRO A 45 -18.55 -2.45 -9.04
N ALA A 46 -19.23 -1.33 -9.27
CA ALA A 46 -18.70 -0.31 -10.16
C ALA A 46 -17.40 0.24 -9.57
N VAL A 47 -16.32 0.28 -10.36
CA VAL A 47 -15.02 0.82 -9.94
C VAL A 47 -14.71 2.06 -10.75
N VAL A 48 -14.46 3.18 -10.08
CA VAL A 48 -14.16 4.47 -10.71
C VAL A 48 -12.87 5.04 -10.12
N ALA A 49 -11.88 5.35 -10.94
CA ALA A 49 -10.67 6.03 -10.44
C ALA A 49 -10.89 7.54 -10.28
N ILE A 50 -10.17 8.14 -9.34
CA ILE A 50 -10.05 9.59 -9.18
C ILE A 50 -8.57 9.94 -9.34
N GLU A 51 -8.25 10.72 -10.37
CA GLU A 51 -6.91 11.22 -10.61
C GLU A 51 -6.80 12.65 -10.11
N GLN A 52 -6.02 12.82 -9.04
CA GLN A 52 -5.84 14.10 -8.40
C GLN A 52 -4.87 14.98 -9.18
N LEU A 53 -5.21 16.26 -9.33
CA LEU A 53 -4.24 17.25 -9.72
C LEU A 53 -3.17 17.36 -8.61
N LEU A 54 -1.90 17.24 -8.96
CA LEU A 54 -0.81 17.54 -8.04
C LEU A 54 -0.30 18.97 -8.28
N PRO A 55 -0.07 19.75 -7.21
CA PRO A 55 0.46 21.10 -7.31
C PRO A 55 1.97 20.99 -7.52
N ASN A 56 2.40 20.85 -8.77
CA ASN A 56 3.81 20.83 -9.09
C ASN A 56 4.11 21.63 -10.36
N LYS A 57 5.31 22.22 -10.42
CA LYS A 57 5.84 22.87 -11.64
C LYS A 57 6.30 21.86 -12.69
N LYS A 58 5.96 20.58 -12.53
CA LYS A 58 6.31 19.53 -13.48
C LYS A 58 5.33 19.58 -14.65
N PRO A 59 5.80 19.33 -15.89
CA PRO A 59 4.92 19.21 -17.03
C PRO A 59 3.81 18.17 -16.79
N MET A 60 2.63 18.42 -17.37
CA MET A 60 1.46 17.57 -17.16
C MET A 60 1.67 16.11 -17.55
N TYR A 61 2.54 15.85 -18.53
CA TYR A 61 2.87 14.49 -18.97
C TYR A 61 3.60 13.64 -17.90
N MET A 62 4.10 14.26 -16.82
CA MET A 62 4.79 13.56 -15.72
C MET A 62 3.87 13.19 -14.56
N TYR A 63 2.57 13.50 -14.64
CA TYR A 63 1.61 13.15 -13.59
C TYR A 63 1.20 11.68 -13.64
N SER A 64 0.77 11.18 -12.48
CA SER A 64 0.32 9.81 -12.28
C SER A 64 -0.71 9.36 -13.30
N GLU A 65 -1.64 10.26 -13.59
CA GLU A 65 -2.75 10.05 -14.51
C GLU A 65 -2.32 9.57 -15.89
N VAL A 66 -1.16 10.01 -16.39
CA VAL A 66 -0.71 9.66 -17.75
C VAL A 66 -0.42 8.17 -17.85
N THR A 67 0.20 7.59 -16.82
CA THR A 67 0.52 6.17 -16.79
C THR A 67 -0.62 5.34 -16.18
N ALA A 68 -1.34 5.86 -15.19
CA ALA A 68 -2.50 5.20 -14.60
C ALA A 68 -3.67 5.08 -15.60
N SER A 69 -3.88 6.07 -16.46
CA SER A 69 -4.92 6.02 -17.51
C SER A 69 -4.71 4.91 -18.54
N ALA A 70 -3.48 4.40 -18.70
CA ALA A 70 -3.26 3.21 -19.53
C ALA A 70 -3.92 1.97 -18.91
N LEU A 71 -3.83 1.81 -17.59
CA LEU A 71 -4.54 0.75 -16.87
C LEU A 71 -6.05 0.94 -16.95
N TYR A 72 -6.55 2.17 -16.76
CA TYR A 72 -7.98 2.43 -16.81
C TYR A 72 -8.57 2.12 -18.18
N ARG A 73 -7.88 2.51 -19.26
CA ARG A 73 -8.31 2.17 -20.63
C ARG A 73 -8.21 0.68 -20.92
N TYR A 74 -7.18 0.00 -20.41
CA TYR A 74 -7.03 -1.43 -20.62
C TYR A 74 -8.12 -2.26 -19.91
N TYR A 75 -8.58 -1.78 -18.76
CA TYR A 75 -9.62 -2.43 -17.98
C TYR A 75 -11.03 -1.84 -18.16
N ASP A 76 -11.25 -1.03 -19.20
CA ASP A 76 -12.48 -0.28 -19.46
C ASP A 76 -13.07 0.42 -18.21
N MET A 77 -12.19 0.91 -17.35
CA MET A 77 -12.56 1.50 -16.07
C MET A 77 -12.77 3.01 -16.24
N PRO A 78 -13.95 3.55 -15.89
CA PRO A 78 -14.16 4.99 -15.88
C PRO A 78 -13.25 5.68 -14.85
N TYR A 79 -12.85 6.91 -15.14
CA TYR A 79 -12.06 7.71 -14.20
C TYR A 79 -12.39 9.21 -14.29
N ILE A 80 -12.28 9.88 -13.14
CA ILE A 80 -12.47 11.32 -12.97
C ILE A 80 -11.09 11.98 -12.98
N SER A 81 -10.84 12.85 -13.96
CA SER A 81 -9.60 13.62 -14.08
C SER A 81 -9.73 14.99 -13.42
N VAL A 82 -9.33 15.11 -12.15
CA VAL A 82 -9.26 16.42 -11.47
C VAL A 82 -8.20 17.29 -12.13
N SER A 83 -7.14 16.69 -12.67
CA SER A 83 -6.14 17.38 -13.48
C SER A 83 -6.79 18.10 -14.65
N THR A 84 -7.61 17.43 -15.46
CA THR A 84 -8.23 18.08 -16.63
C THR A 84 -9.31 19.09 -16.21
N GLY A 85 -10.09 18.78 -15.16
CA GLY A 85 -11.18 19.64 -14.69
C GLY A 85 -10.72 20.96 -14.05
N ILE A 86 -9.61 20.94 -13.30
CA ILE A 86 -9.19 22.09 -12.47
C ILE A 86 -7.90 22.75 -12.97
N TYR A 87 -6.98 22.03 -13.62
CA TYR A 87 -5.63 22.54 -13.93
C TYR A 87 -5.64 23.88 -14.66
N ARG A 88 -6.45 24.02 -15.71
CA ARG A 88 -6.50 25.27 -16.48
C ARG A 88 -7.04 26.43 -15.66
N LEU A 89 -8.05 26.19 -14.82
CA LEU A 89 -8.65 27.19 -13.94
C LEU A 89 -7.63 27.65 -12.89
N GLN A 90 -6.87 26.71 -12.34
CA GLN A 90 -5.78 26.98 -11.40
C GLN A 90 -4.60 27.71 -12.10
N ALA A 91 -4.23 27.31 -13.31
CA ALA A 91 -3.14 27.91 -14.08
C ALA A 91 -3.43 29.35 -14.50
N LEU A 92 -4.71 29.67 -14.75
CA LEU A 92 -5.18 31.04 -15.01
C LEU A 92 -5.42 31.85 -13.72
N ASN A 93 -5.20 31.24 -12.54
CA ASN A 93 -5.41 31.86 -11.24
C ASN A 93 -6.81 32.49 -11.09
N LEU A 94 -7.83 31.80 -11.61
CA LEU A 94 -9.22 32.27 -11.51
C LEU A 94 -9.69 32.19 -10.05
N SER A 95 -10.45 33.19 -9.64
CA SER A 95 -11.03 33.22 -8.28
C SER A 95 -11.87 31.97 -8.03
N GLY A 96 -11.66 31.34 -6.88
CA GLY A 96 -12.26 30.07 -6.50
C GLY A 96 -11.46 28.83 -6.93
N PHE A 97 -10.45 28.99 -7.79
CA PHE A 97 -9.63 27.89 -8.32
C PHE A 97 -8.12 28.10 -8.13
N ALA A 98 -7.71 29.27 -7.64
CA ALA A 98 -6.32 29.53 -7.30
C ALA A 98 -5.80 28.51 -6.28
N GLU A 99 -4.53 28.11 -6.41
CA GLU A 99 -3.93 27.05 -5.60
C GLU A 99 -4.15 27.25 -4.09
N HIS A 100 -3.90 28.48 -3.61
CA HIS A 100 -4.06 28.86 -2.21
C HIS A 100 -5.53 28.91 -1.74
N GLU A 101 -6.50 28.99 -2.65
CA GLU A 101 -7.93 28.98 -2.33
C GLU A 101 -8.50 27.57 -2.21
N ILE A 102 -7.88 26.56 -2.84
CA ILE A 102 -8.40 25.19 -2.88
C ILE A 102 -7.52 24.18 -2.13
N ARG A 103 -6.31 24.57 -1.68
CA ARG A 103 -5.36 23.69 -0.99
C ARG A 103 -4.89 24.24 0.34
N VAL A 104 -4.41 23.33 1.18
CA VAL A 104 -3.82 23.64 2.49
C VAL A 104 -2.31 23.80 2.32
N PRO A 105 -1.72 24.96 2.66
CA PRO A 105 -0.28 25.11 2.68
C PRO A 105 0.35 24.22 3.76
N ASN A 106 1.37 23.46 3.37
CA ASN A 106 2.12 22.55 4.21
C ASN A 106 3.62 22.80 4.03
N ARG A 107 4.36 22.91 5.13
CA ARG A 107 5.80 23.19 5.09
C ARG A 107 6.63 22.06 4.47
N VAL A 108 6.15 20.82 4.55
CA VAL A 108 6.83 19.61 4.05
C VAL A 108 6.36 19.28 2.64
N TRP A 109 5.06 19.40 2.39
CA TRP A 109 4.41 18.96 1.16
C TRP A 109 3.78 20.11 0.37
N GLY A 110 4.23 21.35 0.49
CA GLY A 110 3.65 22.48 -0.25
C GLY A 110 2.12 22.50 -0.21
N PHE A 111 1.45 22.53 -1.36
CA PHE A 111 -0.02 22.58 -1.45
C PHE A 111 -0.70 21.23 -1.73
N TRP A 112 -0.07 20.10 -1.40
CA TRP A 112 -0.55 18.78 -1.86
C TRP A 112 -1.99 18.41 -1.48
N HIS A 113 -2.45 18.84 -0.30
CA HIS A 113 -3.77 18.46 0.21
C HIS A 113 -4.80 19.54 -0.09
N TYR A 114 -6.01 19.14 -0.50
CA TYR A 114 -7.12 20.07 -0.65
C TYR A 114 -7.61 20.59 0.70
N ASN A 115 -8.13 21.81 0.71
CA ASN A 115 -8.95 22.32 1.79
C ASN A 115 -10.42 21.93 1.55
N ALA A 116 -11.35 22.43 2.38
CA ALA A 116 -12.77 22.14 2.24
C ALA A 116 -13.34 22.52 0.85
N ARG A 117 -12.91 23.64 0.26
CA ARG A 117 -13.33 24.05 -1.08
C ARG A 117 -12.79 23.11 -2.15
N GLY A 118 -11.50 22.76 -2.09
CA GLY A 118 -10.91 21.81 -3.04
C GLY A 118 -11.60 20.44 -3.00
N HIS A 119 -11.89 19.93 -1.80
CA HIS A 119 -12.68 18.70 -1.64
C HIS A 119 -14.09 18.82 -2.23
N LYS A 120 -14.75 19.98 -2.06
CA LYS A 120 -16.05 20.24 -2.68
C LYS A 120 -15.97 20.20 -4.21
N LEU A 121 -14.94 20.80 -4.81
CA LEU A 121 -14.77 20.78 -6.27
C LEU A 121 -14.58 19.35 -6.81
N VAL A 122 -13.78 18.52 -6.13
CA VAL A 122 -13.62 17.11 -6.50
C VAL A 122 -14.96 16.36 -6.36
N LEU A 123 -15.71 16.62 -5.29
CA LEU A 123 -17.03 16.02 -5.07
C LEU A 123 -18.06 16.47 -6.12
N ASP A 124 -18.04 17.73 -6.55
CA ASP A 124 -18.92 18.23 -7.60
C ASP A 124 -18.69 17.46 -8.93
N MET A 125 -17.44 17.09 -9.23
CA MET A 125 -17.11 16.24 -10.39
C MET A 125 -17.66 14.81 -10.24
N VAL A 126 -17.59 14.24 -9.03
CA VAL A 126 -18.20 12.93 -8.72
C VAL A 126 -19.71 12.97 -8.89
N VAL A 127 -20.37 13.99 -8.32
CA VAL A 127 -21.83 14.18 -8.42
C VAL A 127 -22.24 14.36 -9.88
N TYR A 128 -21.51 15.15 -10.65
CA TYR A 128 -21.77 15.33 -12.07
C TYR A 128 -21.69 14.01 -12.85
N MET A 129 -20.68 13.18 -12.57
CA MET A 129 -20.53 11.87 -13.20
C MET A 129 -21.72 10.95 -12.86
N LEU A 130 -22.13 10.88 -11.59
CA LEU A 130 -23.28 10.08 -11.16
C LEU A 130 -24.60 10.57 -11.78
N GLN A 131 -24.80 11.88 -11.83
CA GLN A 131 -25.97 12.49 -12.48
C GLN A 131 -25.99 12.21 -13.98
N SER A 132 -24.83 12.28 -14.65
CA SER A 132 -24.70 11.98 -16.08
C SER A 132 -25.00 10.51 -16.36
N ALA A 133 -24.46 9.59 -15.56
CA ALA A 133 -24.75 8.16 -15.68
C ALA A 133 -26.24 7.86 -15.47
N THR A 134 -26.85 8.47 -14.45
CA THR A 134 -28.28 8.34 -14.15
C THR A 134 -29.14 8.85 -15.30
N ALA A 135 -28.84 10.06 -15.82
CA ALA A 135 -29.57 10.66 -16.92
C ALA A 135 -29.47 9.79 -18.19
N SER A 136 -28.27 9.27 -18.50
CA SER A 136 -28.09 8.38 -19.65
C SER A 136 -28.85 7.07 -19.51
N ASN A 137 -28.90 6.50 -18.30
CA ASN A 137 -29.68 5.29 -18.04
C ASN A 137 -31.19 5.54 -18.20
N LEU A 138 -31.71 6.63 -17.63
CA LEU A 138 -33.12 7.03 -17.76
C LEU A 138 -33.52 7.35 -19.20
N ALA A 139 -32.58 7.88 -19.99
CA ALA A 139 -32.77 8.15 -21.41
C ALA A 139 -32.64 6.90 -22.29
N GLY A 140 -32.32 5.73 -21.73
CA GLY A 140 -32.11 4.49 -22.48
C GLY A 140 -30.93 4.56 -23.46
N ILE A 141 -29.95 5.43 -23.20
CA ILE A 141 -28.77 5.62 -24.07
C ILE A 141 -27.86 4.40 -24.00
N TRP A 142 -27.77 3.79 -22.81
CA TRP A 142 -27.01 2.57 -22.61
C TRP A 142 -27.96 1.39 -22.75
N PRO A 143 -27.81 0.52 -23.77
CA PRO A 143 -28.55 -0.71 -23.79
C PRO A 143 -28.16 -1.53 -22.56
N GLU A 144 -29.13 -2.20 -21.94
CA GLU A 144 -28.85 -3.24 -20.96
C GLU A 144 -27.92 -4.25 -21.65
N GLN A 145 -26.66 -4.32 -21.22
CA GLN A 145 -25.66 -5.18 -21.86
C GLN A 145 -25.93 -6.63 -21.48
N THR A 146 -26.79 -7.28 -22.26
CA THR A 146 -27.13 -8.70 -22.13
C THR A 146 -26.27 -9.59 -23.02
N ASP A 147 -25.36 -9.01 -23.81
CA ASP A 147 -24.51 -9.73 -24.76
C ASP A 147 -23.34 -10.42 -24.00
N PRO A 148 -23.26 -11.76 -24.03
CA PRO A 148 -22.23 -12.53 -23.36
C PRO A 148 -20.80 -12.14 -23.73
N PHE A 149 -20.57 -11.58 -24.92
CA PHE A 149 -19.25 -11.11 -25.34
C PHE A 149 -18.68 -10.06 -24.37
N TRP A 150 -19.54 -9.19 -23.82
CA TRP A 150 -19.16 -8.18 -22.84
C TRP A 150 -19.20 -8.69 -21.39
N VAL A 151 -19.84 -9.85 -21.15
CA VAL A 151 -20.05 -10.47 -19.83
C VAL A 151 -19.03 -11.57 -19.52
N ASP A 152 -18.48 -12.24 -20.53
CA ASP A 152 -17.45 -13.29 -20.38
C ASP A 152 -16.02 -12.75 -20.55
N GLU A 153 -15.85 -11.62 -21.25
CA GLU A 153 -14.59 -10.84 -21.30
C GLU A 153 -14.60 -9.67 -20.31
N VAL A 154 -15.26 -9.79 -19.16
CA VAL A 154 -15.26 -8.72 -18.14
C VAL A 154 -13.80 -8.32 -17.83
N PRO A 155 -13.41 -7.07 -18.07
CA PRO A 155 -12.08 -6.60 -17.75
C PRO A 155 -11.77 -6.88 -16.28
N GLY A 156 -10.69 -7.62 -16.02
CA GLY A 156 -10.34 -8.07 -14.67
C GLY A 156 -10.73 -9.52 -14.33
N GLY A 157 -11.45 -10.22 -15.20
CA GLY A 157 -11.67 -11.66 -15.11
C GLY A 157 -10.36 -12.45 -15.03
N ARG A 158 -10.41 -13.68 -14.47
CA ARG A 158 -9.22 -14.54 -14.28
C ARG A 158 -8.49 -14.86 -15.59
N THR A 159 -9.17 -14.77 -16.72
CA THR A 159 -8.69 -15.07 -18.08
C THR A 159 -8.17 -13.86 -18.84
N HIS A 160 -8.43 -12.63 -18.37
CA HIS A 160 -7.89 -11.42 -19.00
C HIS A 160 -6.38 -11.37 -18.81
N THR A 161 -5.66 -11.17 -19.91
CA THR A 161 -4.21 -10.93 -19.88
C THR A 161 -3.91 -9.68 -19.06
N THR A 162 -2.70 -9.57 -18.51
CA THR A 162 -2.28 -8.36 -17.80
C THR A 162 -1.66 -7.37 -18.78
N LEU A 163 -1.90 -6.07 -18.58
CA LEU A 163 -1.21 -5.04 -19.34
C LEU A 163 0.28 -5.02 -18.99
N LEU A 164 0.60 -5.12 -17.69
CA LEU A 164 1.97 -5.11 -17.21
C LEU A 164 2.48 -6.55 -17.02
N PRO A 165 3.81 -6.75 -17.02
CA PRO A 165 4.38 -8.00 -16.53
C PRO A 165 3.84 -8.26 -15.12
N GLN A 166 3.52 -9.52 -14.81
CA GLN A 166 3.00 -9.86 -13.50
C GLN A 166 3.94 -9.35 -12.40
N HIS A 167 3.40 -8.86 -11.29
CA HIS A 167 4.21 -8.51 -10.14
C HIS A 167 4.80 -9.79 -9.49
N PRO A 168 6.01 -9.77 -8.88
CA PRO A 168 6.59 -10.93 -8.20
C PRO A 168 5.69 -11.54 -7.11
N VAL A 169 4.94 -10.69 -6.41
CA VAL A 169 3.92 -11.10 -5.44
C VAL A 169 2.63 -11.45 -6.19
N LYS A 170 2.17 -12.68 -6.02
CA LYS A 170 0.98 -13.24 -6.68
C LYS A 170 -0.30 -12.81 -5.99
N GLN A 171 -0.38 -12.98 -4.66
CA GLN A 171 -1.54 -12.59 -3.87
C GLN A 171 -1.19 -12.48 -2.37
N PRO A 172 -1.64 -11.44 -1.66
CA PRO A 172 -1.69 -11.49 -0.19
C PRO A 172 -2.58 -12.64 0.27
N LEU A 173 -2.09 -13.34 1.27
CA LEU A 173 -2.71 -14.46 1.97
C LEU A 173 -3.24 -13.98 3.32
N LEU A 174 -2.47 -13.13 4.01
CA LEU A 174 -2.88 -12.43 5.22
C LEU A 174 -2.57 -10.94 5.06
N CYS A 175 -3.49 -10.08 5.48
CA CYS A 175 -3.30 -8.64 5.56
C CYS A 175 -3.75 -8.18 6.94
N ILE A 176 -2.82 -8.19 7.89
CA ILE A 176 -3.11 -7.99 9.30
C ILE A 176 -2.94 -6.51 9.64
N MET A 177 -4.05 -5.89 9.98
CA MET A 177 -4.15 -4.49 10.36
C MET A 177 -3.87 -4.31 11.86
N PRO A 178 -3.60 -3.07 12.33
CA PRO A 178 -3.26 -2.83 13.74
C PRO A 178 -4.21 -3.45 14.75
N ASP A 179 -5.52 -3.41 14.47
CA ASP A 179 -6.54 -3.89 15.40
C ASP A 179 -6.57 -5.42 15.50
N GLU A 180 -6.11 -6.14 14.47
CA GLU A 180 -6.05 -7.60 14.42
C GLU A 180 -4.69 -8.15 14.84
N LEU A 181 -3.65 -7.31 14.90
CA LEU A 181 -2.27 -7.75 15.12
C LEU A 181 -2.10 -8.59 16.39
N HIS A 182 -2.86 -8.28 17.44
CA HIS A 182 -2.81 -8.99 18.71
C HIS A 182 -3.16 -10.48 18.60
N THR A 183 -3.97 -10.90 17.62
CA THR A 183 -4.34 -12.32 17.44
C THR A 183 -3.18 -13.17 16.92
N TYR A 184 -2.14 -12.53 16.39
CA TYR A 184 -0.95 -13.18 15.83
C TYR A 184 0.29 -12.98 16.70
N VAL A 185 0.20 -12.24 17.81
CA VAL A 185 1.33 -12.03 18.72
C VAL A 185 1.34 -13.15 19.76
N ASP A 186 2.39 -13.98 19.72
CA ASP A 186 2.60 -15.11 20.64
C ASP A 186 3.27 -14.64 21.94
N SER A 187 4.19 -13.66 21.87
CA SER A 187 4.79 -12.98 23.03
C SER A 187 5.25 -11.56 22.69
N HIS A 188 5.34 -10.67 23.70
CA HIS A 188 5.63 -9.25 23.51
C HIS A 188 6.40 -8.62 24.69
N GLU A 189 7.50 -9.25 25.10
CA GLU A 189 8.35 -8.79 26.21
C GLU A 189 8.94 -7.41 25.92
N GLY A 190 8.66 -6.40 26.75
CA GLY A 190 9.12 -5.02 26.52
C GLY A 190 8.34 -4.23 25.46
N TRP A 191 7.23 -4.80 24.95
CA TRP A 191 6.33 -4.16 23.98
C TRP A 191 4.93 -3.99 24.56
N GLU A 192 4.30 -2.86 24.25
CA GLU A 192 2.95 -2.52 24.66
C GLU A 192 2.07 -2.26 23.44
N PHE A 193 0.84 -2.79 23.44
CA PHE A 193 -0.13 -2.48 22.39
C PHE A 193 -0.81 -1.13 22.68
N GLY A 194 -0.75 -0.21 21.73
CA GLY A 194 -1.39 1.09 21.89
C GLY A 194 -1.16 2.07 20.77
N ALA A 195 -1.62 3.29 20.99
CA ALA A 195 -1.40 4.44 20.11
C ALA A 195 -0.46 5.44 20.77
N ASP A 196 0.40 6.08 19.97
CA ASP A 196 1.25 7.18 20.46
C ASP A 196 0.44 8.39 20.92
N ASP A 197 -0.73 8.56 20.30
CA ASP A 197 -1.72 9.59 20.61
C ASP A 197 -3.09 8.89 20.58
N PRO A 198 -3.78 8.78 21.74
CA PRO A 198 -5.08 8.14 21.84
C PRO A 198 -6.12 8.73 20.86
N ASN A 199 -5.96 9.99 20.46
CA ASN A 199 -6.89 10.65 19.53
C ASN A 199 -6.66 10.30 18.06
N LYS A 200 -5.48 9.75 17.71
CA LYS A 200 -5.08 9.51 16.31
C LYS A 200 -5.33 8.09 15.83
N ARG A 201 -5.85 7.18 16.68
CA ARG A 201 -6.21 5.78 16.36
C ARG A 201 -5.18 5.02 15.51
N LYS A 202 -3.89 5.31 15.68
CA LYS A 202 -2.79 4.56 15.04
C LYS A 202 -2.29 3.52 16.02
N TYR A 203 -2.99 2.40 16.15
CA TYR A 203 -2.63 1.33 17.08
C TYR A 203 -1.44 0.51 16.56
N GLY A 204 -0.92 -0.37 17.42
CA GLY A 204 0.22 -1.24 17.13
C GLY A 204 1.04 -1.53 18.37
N TYR A 205 1.98 -2.47 18.27
CA TYR A 205 2.92 -2.79 19.34
C TYR A 205 4.08 -1.79 19.33
N ILE A 206 4.35 -1.20 20.48
CA ILE A 206 5.37 -0.16 20.67
C ILE A 206 6.38 -0.64 21.71
N SER A 207 7.66 -0.54 21.38
CA SER A 207 8.75 -0.72 22.33
C SER A 207 9.46 0.60 22.56
N TYR A 208 9.70 0.91 23.84
CA TYR A 208 10.49 2.06 24.32
C TYR A 208 11.77 1.60 24.99
N HIS A 209 12.47 0.62 24.43
CA HIS A 209 13.62 -0.05 25.04
C HIS A 209 14.53 0.87 25.88
N ASN A 210 14.50 0.64 27.20
CA ASN A 210 15.21 1.46 28.18
C ASN A 210 16.56 0.84 28.61
N GLU A 211 16.80 -0.46 28.36
CA GLU A 211 17.93 -1.21 28.94
C GLU A 211 18.89 -1.83 27.91
N SER A 212 19.89 -2.59 28.38
CA SER A 212 21.04 -3.05 27.59
C SER A 212 20.99 -4.52 27.16
N SER A 213 20.03 -5.33 27.63
CA SER A 213 19.85 -6.74 27.26
C SER A 213 18.81 -6.88 26.14
N GLY A 214 19.24 -7.30 24.95
CA GLY A 214 18.34 -7.54 23.82
C GLY A 214 17.36 -8.72 24.01
N ALA A 215 17.45 -9.46 25.12
CA ALA A 215 16.56 -10.57 25.44
C ALA A 215 15.18 -10.11 25.97
N ASP A 216 15.10 -8.94 26.61
CA ASP A 216 13.89 -8.47 27.32
C ASP A 216 13.03 -7.50 26.47
N ASN A 217 13.22 -7.51 25.14
CA ASN A 217 12.62 -6.52 24.24
C ASN A 217 12.22 -7.09 22.87
N ARG A 218 11.40 -8.13 22.92
CA ARG A 218 11.08 -9.00 21.81
C ARG A 218 9.58 -9.03 21.53
N LEU A 219 9.22 -8.81 20.27
CA LEU A 219 7.88 -9.06 19.75
C LEU A 219 7.93 -10.31 18.86
N LEU A 220 7.20 -11.35 19.25
CA LEU A 220 7.10 -12.61 18.50
C LEU A 220 5.73 -12.69 17.84
N ILE A 221 5.72 -12.65 16.51
CA ILE A 221 4.53 -12.83 15.68
C ILE A 221 4.56 -14.25 15.14
N LYS A 222 3.46 -14.98 15.26
CA LYS A 222 3.35 -16.39 14.92
C LYS A 222 2.11 -16.68 14.09
N TRP A 223 2.28 -17.55 13.10
CA TRP A 223 1.17 -18.05 12.30
C TRP A 223 1.43 -19.50 11.89
N ASP A 224 0.36 -20.23 11.63
CA ASP A 224 0.45 -21.60 11.13
C ASP A 224 0.67 -21.60 9.62
N PRO A 225 1.79 -22.14 9.10
CA PRO A 225 2.00 -22.25 7.66
C PRO A 225 0.98 -23.15 6.97
N SER A 226 0.30 -24.08 7.66
CA SER A 226 -0.80 -24.86 7.09
C SER A 226 -2.04 -24.02 6.77
N ALA A 227 -2.20 -22.84 7.39
CA ALA A 227 -3.21 -21.87 7.00
C ALA A 227 -2.91 -21.20 5.64
N ILE A 228 -1.72 -21.45 5.08
CA ILE A 228 -1.17 -20.74 3.92
C ILE A 228 -0.67 -21.71 2.83
N ALA A 229 -0.28 -22.92 3.20
CA ALA A 229 0.20 -23.95 2.29
C ALA A 229 -0.98 -24.67 1.63
N ASN A 230 -1.18 -24.45 0.33
CA ASN A 230 -1.91 -25.42 -0.47
C ASN A 230 -1.07 -26.70 -0.56
N ALA A 231 -1.64 -27.83 -0.15
CA ALA A 231 -0.99 -29.14 -0.03
C ALA A 231 -0.30 -29.64 -1.33
N ASP A 232 -0.64 -29.06 -2.49
CA ASP A 232 -0.17 -29.49 -3.81
C ASP A 232 0.97 -28.63 -4.41
N ALA A 233 1.45 -27.59 -3.73
CA ALA A 233 2.38 -26.63 -4.34
C ALA A 233 3.85 -26.99 -4.13
N LYS A 234 4.51 -27.49 -5.19
CA LYS A 234 5.98 -27.55 -5.30
C LYS A 234 6.57 -26.16 -5.05
N SER A 235 7.35 -26.02 -3.98
CA SER A 235 8.13 -24.83 -3.57
C SER A 235 7.43 -23.48 -3.75
N THR A 236 6.40 -23.21 -2.95
CA THR A 236 5.88 -21.83 -2.81
C THR A 236 6.84 -21.00 -1.96
N SER A 237 7.39 -19.96 -2.57
CA SER A 237 8.11 -18.90 -1.87
C SER A 237 7.10 -17.87 -1.35
N PHE A 238 7.31 -17.39 -0.12
CA PHE A 238 6.45 -16.40 0.51
C PHE A 238 7.22 -15.13 0.83
N VAL A 239 6.52 -14.00 0.88
CA VAL A 239 7.05 -12.74 1.39
C VAL A 239 6.26 -12.30 2.62
N LEU A 240 6.99 -11.92 3.67
CA LEU A 240 6.45 -11.11 4.75
C LEU A 240 6.77 -9.65 4.46
N ILE A 241 5.75 -8.79 4.51
CA ILE A 241 5.89 -7.34 4.49
C ILE A 241 5.49 -6.84 5.88
N LEU A 242 6.47 -6.57 6.75
CA LEU A 242 6.24 -5.99 8.05
C LEU A 242 5.97 -4.48 7.90
N VAL A 243 4.93 -3.99 8.54
CA VAL A 243 4.52 -2.59 8.49
C VAL A 243 4.84 -1.92 9.82
N TYR A 244 5.64 -0.85 9.78
CA TYR A 244 6.14 -0.15 10.97
C TYR A 244 5.99 1.37 10.85
N LEU A 245 5.99 2.07 11.98
CA LEU A 245 6.04 3.54 11.99
C LEU A 245 7.49 4.00 11.84
N ALA A 246 7.72 4.97 10.96
CA ALA A 246 8.95 5.74 10.85
C ALA A 246 8.69 7.22 11.11
N SER A 247 9.63 7.95 11.71
CA SER A 247 9.50 9.37 12.04
C SER A 247 10.86 10.06 12.14
N TYR A 248 10.87 11.38 12.01
CA TYR A 248 12.08 12.22 12.13
C TYR A 248 12.58 12.45 13.55
N SER A 249 11.81 12.03 14.53
CA SER A 249 12.16 12.19 15.93
C SER A 249 11.66 11.03 16.76
N GLY A 250 12.46 10.68 17.77
CA GLY A 250 12.11 9.70 18.79
C GLY A 250 12.06 8.26 18.33
N MET A 251 12.63 7.92 17.16
CA MET A 251 12.59 6.56 16.60
C MET A 251 13.93 5.86 16.72
N GLY A 252 13.87 4.55 17.00
CA GLY A 252 15.01 3.66 17.06
C GLY A 252 15.14 2.74 15.83
N LYS A 253 15.86 1.66 16.05
CA LYS A 253 16.14 0.59 15.10
C LYS A 253 15.61 -0.72 15.67
N ALA A 254 15.22 -1.63 14.80
CA ALA A 254 14.88 -2.99 15.19
C ALA A 254 15.57 -4.01 14.28
N THR A 255 15.79 -5.20 14.79
CA THR A 255 16.19 -6.36 14.01
C THR A 255 14.97 -7.24 13.78
N LEU A 256 14.76 -7.67 12.55
CA LEU A 256 13.76 -8.65 12.15
C LEU A 256 14.47 -9.95 11.78
N SER A 257 14.06 -11.05 12.40
CA SER A 257 14.51 -12.42 12.10
C SER A 257 13.33 -13.39 12.08
N CYS A 258 13.54 -14.57 11.48
CA CYS A 258 12.51 -15.61 11.41
C CYS A 258 13.02 -16.92 12.05
N SER A 259 12.10 -17.65 12.67
CA SER A 259 12.38 -18.90 13.37
C SER A 259 11.19 -19.87 13.27
N GLY A 260 11.34 -21.06 13.86
CA GLY A 260 10.32 -22.11 13.84
C GLY A 260 10.15 -22.74 12.46
N GLY A 261 8.92 -22.67 11.92
CA GLY A 261 8.54 -23.24 10.62
C GLY A 261 9.10 -22.52 9.39
N CYS A 262 9.76 -21.38 9.57
CA CYS A 262 10.36 -20.64 8.46
C CYS A 262 11.73 -20.07 8.82
N THR A 263 12.47 -19.71 7.77
CA THR A 263 13.73 -18.96 7.85
C THR A 263 13.67 -17.75 6.94
N CYS A 264 14.40 -16.70 7.31
CA CYS A 264 14.59 -15.51 6.49
C CYS A 264 15.95 -14.87 6.79
N GLY A 265 16.41 -14.01 5.87
CA GLY A 265 17.60 -13.20 6.12
C GLY A 265 17.30 -12.12 7.18
N VAL A 266 18.17 -12.01 8.18
CA VAL A 266 18.05 -11.00 9.24
C VAL A 266 18.08 -9.59 8.62
N GLN A 267 17.11 -8.74 8.98
CA GLN A 267 17.04 -7.36 8.53
C GLN A 267 17.22 -6.39 9.69
N THR A 268 18.02 -5.33 9.49
CA THR A 268 18.07 -4.19 10.41
C THR A 268 17.21 -3.06 9.83
N ILE A 269 16.20 -2.63 10.59
CA ILE A 269 15.24 -1.61 10.20
C ILE A 269 15.57 -0.33 10.97
N ASN A 270 15.81 0.78 10.26
CA ASN A 270 15.95 2.09 10.89
C ASN A 270 14.65 2.89 10.72
N ALA A 271 13.94 3.12 11.83
CA ALA A 271 12.69 3.86 11.82
C ALA A 271 12.90 5.39 11.96
N ASN A 272 14.14 5.85 12.16
CA ASN A 272 14.46 7.27 12.16
C ASN A 272 14.70 7.78 10.73
N ILE A 273 13.83 8.66 10.26
CA ILE A 273 13.86 9.21 8.89
C ILE A 273 14.17 10.71 8.92
N THR A 274 15.25 11.14 8.28
CA THR A 274 15.67 12.56 8.30
C THR A 274 15.03 13.40 7.20
N ASN A 275 14.40 12.75 6.21
CA ASN A 275 13.99 13.42 4.97
C ASN A 275 12.62 14.11 5.08
N PHE A 276 11.85 13.84 6.14
CA PHE A 276 10.49 14.35 6.28
C PHE A 276 10.20 14.73 7.73
N SER A 277 9.68 15.93 7.98
CA SER A 277 9.23 16.34 9.33
C SER A 277 7.84 15.80 9.69
N ILE A 278 7.48 14.60 9.21
CA ILE A 278 6.23 13.90 9.57
C ILE A 278 6.49 12.40 9.78
N SER A 279 5.65 11.76 10.59
CA SER A 279 5.68 10.30 10.75
C SER A 279 4.95 9.60 9.60
N GLN A 280 5.50 8.48 9.14
CA GLN A 280 5.02 7.68 8.02
C GLN A 280 4.90 6.22 8.43
N VAL A 281 3.91 5.53 7.90
CA VAL A 281 3.86 4.06 7.96
C VAL A 281 4.71 3.54 6.80
N ARG A 282 5.67 2.67 7.08
CA ARG A 282 6.59 2.11 6.10
C ARG A 282 6.57 0.59 6.12
N PRO A 283 6.69 -0.06 4.95
CA PRO A 283 6.89 -1.49 4.88
C PRO A 283 8.38 -1.85 4.88
N VAL A 284 8.69 -3.07 5.32
CA VAL A 284 9.94 -3.77 5.05
C VAL A 284 9.61 -5.22 4.69
N SER A 285 10.24 -5.73 3.63
CA SER A 285 9.89 -7.03 3.07
C SER A 285 11.02 -8.05 3.27
N VAL A 286 10.68 -9.27 3.65
CA VAL A 286 11.61 -10.40 3.74
C VAL A 286 11.08 -11.64 3.03
N ASN A 287 11.98 -12.33 2.33
CA ASN A 287 11.75 -13.65 1.78
C ASN A 287 11.62 -14.66 2.93
N LEU A 288 10.54 -15.41 2.94
CA LEU A 288 10.32 -16.52 3.84
C LEU A 288 10.53 -17.82 3.08
N VAL A 289 11.39 -18.67 3.63
CA VAL A 289 11.59 -20.03 3.17
C VAL A 289 11.01 -20.96 4.22
N ALA A 290 10.00 -21.76 3.84
CA ALA A 290 9.46 -22.78 4.72
C ALA A 290 10.57 -23.79 5.06
N SER A 291 10.77 -24.05 6.35
CA SER A 291 11.72 -25.06 6.80
C SER A 291 11.21 -26.43 6.35
N SER A 292 11.96 -27.13 5.51
CA SER A 292 11.62 -28.50 5.11
C SER A 292 11.45 -29.36 6.37
N GLN A 293 10.28 -29.96 6.55
CA GLN A 293 10.05 -30.90 7.64
C GLN A 293 11.15 -31.97 7.62
N SER A 294 11.78 -32.24 8.76
CA SER A 294 12.54 -33.49 8.90
C SER A 294 11.55 -34.65 8.76
N PRO A 295 11.85 -35.68 7.95
CA PRO A 295 10.97 -36.84 7.82
C PRO A 295 10.79 -37.49 9.19
N GLY A 296 9.59 -37.37 9.78
CA GLY A 296 9.23 -37.91 11.10
C GLY A 296 8.48 -36.96 12.04
N SER A 297 8.39 -35.65 11.73
CA SER A 297 7.58 -34.69 12.50
C SER A 297 6.15 -34.62 11.95
N SER A 298 5.13 -34.95 12.75
CA SER A 298 3.71 -34.98 12.33
C SER A 298 3.02 -33.60 12.28
N ALA A 299 3.71 -32.52 12.63
CA ALA A 299 3.20 -31.15 12.44
C ALA A 299 4.29 -30.25 11.87
N ALA A 300 3.95 -29.40 10.90
CA ALA A 300 4.81 -28.28 10.52
C ALA A 300 4.90 -27.34 11.73
N ALA A 301 6.11 -26.99 12.19
CA ALA A 301 6.24 -25.98 13.21
C ALA A 301 5.63 -24.66 12.72
N ALA A 302 4.97 -23.90 13.60
CA ALA A 302 4.45 -22.59 13.25
C ALA A 302 5.59 -21.66 12.82
N CYS A 303 5.35 -20.85 11.80
CA CYS A 303 6.28 -19.81 11.35
C CYS A 303 6.29 -18.68 12.37
N GLN A 304 7.48 -18.19 12.70
CA GLN A 304 7.66 -17.13 13.67
C GLN A 304 8.52 -16.01 13.10
N VAL A 305 8.12 -14.77 13.39
CA VAL A 305 8.89 -13.56 13.11
C VAL A 305 9.16 -12.87 14.42
N GLU A 306 10.43 -12.60 14.65
CA GLU A 306 10.92 -11.93 15.83
C GLU A 306 11.35 -10.51 15.45
N VAL A 307 10.82 -9.53 16.18
CA VAL A 307 11.20 -8.13 16.06
C VAL A 307 11.79 -7.68 17.39
N VAL A 308 13.08 -7.33 17.39
CA VAL A 308 13.82 -6.88 18.57
C VAL A 308 14.20 -5.42 18.38
N ASN A 309 13.71 -4.52 19.23
CA ASN A 309 14.18 -3.13 19.18
C ASN A 309 15.59 -3.05 19.80
N THR A 310 16.56 -2.61 19.00
CA THR A 310 17.99 -2.62 19.33
C THR A 310 18.51 -1.27 19.79
N SER A 311 17.67 -0.23 19.75
CA SER A 311 18.10 1.12 20.14
C SER A 311 17.99 1.33 21.65
N LYS A 312 18.98 2.03 22.20
CA LYS A 312 19.00 2.46 23.60
C LYS A 312 18.56 3.92 23.66
N GLY A 313 17.75 4.29 24.65
CA GLY A 313 17.34 5.68 24.84
C GLY A 313 15.86 5.90 25.13
N GLY A 314 15.11 4.83 25.41
CA GLY A 314 13.75 4.92 25.92
C GLY A 314 12.76 5.54 24.94
N LYS A 315 11.95 6.49 25.43
CA LYS A 315 10.93 7.20 24.65
C LYS A 315 11.46 7.87 23.38
N TYR A 316 12.76 8.17 23.32
CA TYR A 316 13.42 8.80 22.17
C TYR A 316 14.05 7.81 21.20
N SER A 317 13.85 6.50 21.41
CA SER A 317 14.35 5.41 20.58
C SER A 317 13.28 4.35 20.37
N LYS A 318 12.03 4.79 20.17
CA LYS A 318 10.90 3.88 20.07
C LYS A 318 10.89 3.14 18.73
N PHE A 319 10.35 1.93 18.72
CA PHE A 319 9.99 1.23 17.50
C PHE A 319 8.54 0.79 17.59
N LYS A 320 7.79 0.90 16.50
CA LYS A 320 6.37 0.54 16.48
C LYS A 320 6.05 -0.32 15.26
N VAL A 321 5.51 -1.50 15.51
CA VAL A 321 4.94 -2.39 14.49
C VAL A 321 3.43 -2.15 14.46
N THR A 322 2.90 -1.88 13.27
CA THR A 322 1.48 -1.59 13.07
C THR A 322 0.74 -2.70 12.36
N GLY A 323 1.43 -3.65 11.73
CA GLY A 323 0.78 -4.76 11.03
C GLY A 323 1.77 -5.54 10.17
N PHE A 324 1.26 -6.50 9.43
CA PHE A 324 2.04 -7.21 8.42
C PHE A 324 1.16 -7.74 7.29
N VAL A 325 1.76 -7.94 6.13
CA VAL A 325 1.16 -8.66 5.01
C VAL A 325 1.98 -9.90 4.76
N LEU A 326 1.33 -11.06 4.66
CA LEU A 326 1.94 -12.27 4.16
C LEU A 326 1.41 -12.51 2.75
N ALA A 327 2.28 -12.78 1.79
CA ALA A 327 1.86 -12.98 0.41
C ALA A 327 2.63 -14.10 -0.30
N GLU A 328 1.95 -14.75 -1.23
CA GLU A 328 2.52 -15.77 -2.12
C GLU A 328 3.35 -15.08 -3.21
N MET A 329 4.46 -15.68 -3.60
CA MET A 329 5.26 -15.23 -4.72
C MET A 329 5.21 -16.20 -5.90
N TYR A 330 5.41 -15.67 -7.11
CA TYR A 330 5.68 -16.53 -8.25
C TYR A 330 7.06 -17.21 -8.09
N PRO A 331 7.16 -18.53 -8.35
CA PRO A 331 8.44 -19.24 -8.25
C PRO A 331 9.55 -18.59 -9.08
N GLY A 332 10.75 -18.45 -8.50
CA GLY A 332 11.93 -17.93 -9.18
C GLY A 332 12.06 -16.40 -9.16
N ARG A 333 11.14 -15.68 -8.50
CA ARG A 333 11.13 -14.20 -8.41
C ARG A 333 11.46 -13.67 -7.02
N GLU A 334 11.99 -14.50 -6.14
CA GLU A 334 12.34 -14.19 -4.75
C GLU A 334 13.37 -13.06 -4.67
N LYS A 335 14.26 -12.95 -5.66
CA LYS A 335 15.30 -11.90 -5.71
C LYS A 335 14.74 -10.51 -6.01
N GLU A 336 13.48 -10.43 -6.45
CA GLU A 336 12.87 -9.16 -6.83
C GLU A 336 12.22 -8.43 -5.65
N ILE A 337 12.07 -9.06 -4.47
CA ILE A 337 11.44 -8.44 -3.29
C ILE A 337 12.07 -7.09 -2.90
N GLY A 338 13.39 -6.94 -3.03
CA GLY A 338 14.05 -5.67 -2.72
C GLY A 338 13.59 -4.51 -3.60
N LYS A 339 13.02 -4.80 -4.78
CA LYS A 339 12.38 -3.84 -5.68
C LYS A 339 10.88 -3.65 -5.40
N VAL A 340 10.31 -4.57 -4.61
CA VAL A 340 8.89 -4.64 -4.23
C VAL A 340 8.59 -3.74 -3.03
N ALA A 341 9.58 -3.53 -2.15
CA ALA A 341 9.49 -2.52 -1.11
C ALA A 341 9.52 -1.14 -1.78
N PHE A 342 8.34 -0.50 -1.79
CA PHE A 342 8.08 0.88 -2.23
C PHE A 342 9.34 1.70 -2.34
N MET A 343 9.62 2.22 -3.55
CA MET A 343 10.63 3.25 -3.76
C MET A 343 10.41 4.32 -2.70
N ASN A 344 11.24 4.28 -1.65
CA ASN A 344 11.38 5.38 -0.75
C ASN A 344 11.55 6.59 -1.68
N HIS A 345 10.83 7.68 -1.41
CA HIS A 345 11.34 9.02 -1.74
C HIS A 345 12.63 9.31 -0.93
N GLU A 346 13.55 8.35 -0.85
CA GLU A 346 14.96 8.63 -0.79
C GLU A 346 15.29 9.18 -2.17
N GLY A 347 15.03 10.48 -2.31
CA GLY A 347 15.76 11.27 -3.28
C GLY A 347 17.22 10.89 -3.08
N SER A 348 17.77 10.22 -4.07
CA SER A 348 19.20 10.18 -4.26
C SER A 348 19.62 11.63 -4.44
N VAL A 349 19.89 12.30 -3.32
CA VAL A 349 20.73 13.49 -3.31
C VAL A 349 22.10 12.96 -3.66
N ARG A 350 22.33 12.72 -4.95
CA ARG A 350 23.67 12.85 -5.49
C ARG A 350 24.08 14.24 -5.07
N LYS A 351 25.00 14.33 -4.10
CA LYS A 351 25.76 15.55 -3.87
C LYS A 351 26.30 15.92 -5.25
N ALA A 352 25.74 16.97 -5.85
CA ALA A 352 26.41 17.64 -6.93
C ALA A 352 27.68 18.21 -6.31
N THR A 353 28.79 17.49 -6.46
CA THR A 353 30.11 18.08 -6.38
C THR A 353 30.14 19.17 -7.44
N VAL A 354 30.01 20.40 -6.98
CA VAL A 354 30.36 21.59 -7.76
C VAL A 354 31.87 21.52 -7.92
N GLY A 355 32.30 21.23 -9.15
CA GLY A 355 33.66 21.48 -9.64
C GLY A 355 33.68 22.78 -10.39
#